data_AF-A0AAE1NED6-F1
#
_entry.id   AF-A0AAE1NED6-F1
#
_cell.length_a   1.000
_cell.length_b   1.000
_cell.length_c   1.000
_cell.angle_alpha   90.00
_cell.angle_beta   90.00
_cell.angle_gamma   90.00
#
_symmetry.space_group_name_H-M   'P 1'
#
loop_
_entity.id
_entity.type
_entity.pdbx_description
1 polymer ?
#
loop_
_entity_poly.entity_id
_entity_poly.type
_entity_poly.pdbx_seq_one_letter_code
_entity_poly.pdbx_strand_id
1 'polypeptide(L)'
;MIHFYQNSISGFPFALLSQMPVLKELRLYGNQISGFPTITSQSLEVLSLGYNPLGTLPVTAFASTPSLTEIHLYWAAITDILPGTIVNMNNLTMVSLRDNHLTSLPEACIVMPGLPYTNVYLHNNTITSVAPNAITGVGGGVVGPSRQPTDGAGGDHVETHAGGRCYPSTSGVTP
;
A
#
# COMPACT_ATOMS: atom_id res chain seq x y z
N MET A 1 15.92 -3.05 13.36
CA MET A 1 15.43 -2.49 12.09
C MET A 1 16.35 -3.01 10.98
N ILE A 2 15.83 -3.31 9.80
CA ILE A 2 16.59 -3.76 8.61
C ILE A 2 16.21 -2.87 7.43
N HIS A 3 17.20 -2.16 6.85
CA HIS A 3 17.00 -1.25 5.73
C HIS A 3 17.89 -1.67 4.56
N PHE A 4 17.27 -2.02 3.43
CA PHE A 4 17.92 -2.45 2.18
C PHE A 4 17.27 -1.78 0.96
N TYR A 5 16.66 -0.62 1.15
CA TYR A 5 15.96 0.08 0.08
C TYR A 5 16.90 0.59 -1.03
N GLN A 6 16.36 0.84 -2.22
CA GLN A 6 17.08 1.37 -3.40
C GLN A 6 18.29 0.52 -3.81
N ASN A 7 18.07 -0.78 -3.93
CA ASN A 7 19.08 -1.74 -4.39
C ASN A 7 18.53 -2.55 -5.58
N SER A 8 19.27 -3.58 -6.00
CA SER A 8 18.84 -4.51 -7.05
C SER A 8 18.52 -5.90 -6.48
N ILE A 9 17.99 -5.96 -5.25
CA ILE A 9 17.69 -7.23 -4.58
C ILE A 9 16.49 -7.87 -5.26
N SER A 10 16.70 -9.03 -5.87
CA SER A 10 15.62 -9.86 -6.43
C SER A 10 15.07 -10.88 -5.43
N GLY A 11 15.86 -11.24 -4.42
CA GLY A 11 15.48 -12.20 -3.37
C GLY A 11 15.94 -11.77 -1.99
N PHE A 12 15.02 -11.80 -1.03
CA PHE A 12 15.30 -11.54 0.39
C PHE A 12 14.87 -12.76 1.21
N PRO A 13 15.63 -13.19 2.24
CA PRO A 13 15.33 -14.41 2.99
C PRO A 13 14.20 -14.17 4.02
N PHE A 14 12.97 -13.94 3.55
CA PHE A 14 11.80 -13.61 4.38
C PHE A 14 11.51 -14.65 5.47
N ALA A 15 11.84 -15.93 5.25
CA ALA A 15 11.67 -16.99 6.23
C ALA A 15 12.46 -16.74 7.53
N LEU A 16 13.61 -16.06 7.45
CA LEU A 16 14.46 -15.77 8.62
C LEU A 16 13.84 -14.72 9.55
N LEU A 17 12.86 -13.95 9.09
CA LEU A 17 12.19 -12.93 9.90
C LEU A 17 11.47 -13.55 11.11
N SER A 18 11.05 -14.82 11.01
CA SER A 18 10.45 -15.58 12.10
C SER A 18 11.41 -15.80 13.28
N GLN A 19 12.72 -15.75 13.04
CA GLN A 19 13.78 -15.93 14.03
C GLN A 19 14.30 -14.60 14.59
N MET A 20 13.69 -13.48 14.22
CA MET A 20 14.09 -12.13 14.65
C MET A 20 13.00 -11.53 15.57
N PRO A 21 12.97 -11.90 16.87
CA PRO A 21 11.86 -11.54 17.77
C PRO A 21 11.80 -10.05 18.14
N VAL A 22 12.83 -9.27 17.77
CA VAL A 22 12.94 -7.84 18.08
C VAL A 22 12.93 -6.97 16.83
N LEU A 23 12.70 -7.54 15.64
CA LEU A 23 12.71 -6.78 14.39
C LEU A 23 11.39 -6.03 14.21
N LYS A 24 11.42 -4.73 14.49
CA LYS A 24 10.25 -3.85 14.35
C LYS A 24 10.01 -3.30 12.94
N GLU A 25 11.06 -3.17 12.14
CA GLU A 25 10.97 -2.46 10.86
C GLU A 25 11.79 -3.14 9.78
N LEU A 26 11.17 -3.33 8.60
CA LEU A 26 11.76 -3.88 7.39
C LEU A 26 11.46 -2.95 6.20
N ARG A 27 12.51 -2.29 5.68
CA ARG A 27 12.43 -1.43 4.50
C ARG A 27 13.20 -2.05 3.33
N LEU A 28 12.46 -2.43 2.30
CA LEU A 28 12.96 -3.07 1.08
C LEU A 28 12.47 -2.35 -0.19
N TYR A 29 11.97 -1.12 -0.07
CA TYR A 29 11.45 -0.39 -1.22
C TYR A 29 12.52 -0.11 -2.28
N GLY A 30 12.14 -0.03 -3.56
CA GLY A 30 13.10 0.26 -4.64
C GLY A 30 14.06 -0.89 -4.87
N ASN A 31 13.53 -2.11 -4.98
CA ASN A 31 14.28 -3.31 -5.28
C ASN A 31 13.64 -4.05 -6.47
N GLN A 32 14.03 -5.30 -6.71
CA GLN A 32 13.52 -6.11 -7.80
C GLN A 32 12.76 -7.33 -7.28
N ILE A 33 12.13 -7.22 -6.10
CA ILE A 33 11.36 -8.30 -5.49
C ILE A 33 10.09 -8.49 -6.31
N SER A 34 10.03 -9.59 -7.04
CA SER A 34 8.88 -9.94 -7.88
C SER A 34 7.91 -10.84 -7.13
N GLY A 35 6.62 -10.53 -7.19
CA GLY A 35 5.62 -11.27 -6.45
C GLY A 35 5.60 -10.91 -4.96
N PHE A 36 4.42 -10.95 -4.34
CA PHE A 36 4.32 -10.71 -2.91
C PHE A 36 4.94 -11.87 -2.11
N PRO A 37 5.93 -11.62 -1.23
CA PRO A 37 6.61 -12.68 -0.49
C PRO A 37 5.77 -13.20 0.68
N THR A 38 5.99 -14.46 1.09
CA THR A 38 5.47 -14.95 2.38
C THR A 38 6.31 -14.37 3.52
N ILE A 39 5.68 -13.57 4.38
CA ILE A 39 6.34 -12.93 5.52
C ILE A 39 5.75 -13.49 6.81
N THR A 40 6.64 -13.99 7.68
CA THR A 40 6.28 -14.46 9.01
C THR A 40 7.10 -13.71 10.04
N SER A 41 6.46 -12.85 10.84
CA SER A 41 7.11 -12.15 11.94
C SER A 41 6.11 -11.75 13.02
N GLN A 42 6.44 -12.07 14.27
CA GLN A 42 5.62 -11.72 15.44
C GLN A 42 5.97 -10.35 16.04
N SER A 43 6.97 -9.65 15.48
CA SER A 43 7.46 -8.39 16.04
C SER A 43 7.46 -7.24 15.05
N LEU A 44 7.23 -7.52 13.76
CA LEU A 44 7.28 -6.52 12.69
C LEU A 44 6.08 -5.56 12.79
N GLU A 45 6.39 -4.28 12.90
CA GLU A 45 5.43 -3.16 13.00
C GLU A 45 5.36 -2.39 11.69
N VAL A 46 6.49 -2.17 11.01
CA VAL A 46 6.57 -1.42 9.76
C VAL A 46 7.12 -2.29 8.63
N LEU A 47 6.36 -2.40 7.55
CA LEU A 47 6.76 -3.09 6.31
C LEU A 47 6.70 -2.14 5.12
N SER A 48 7.83 -1.99 4.42
CA SER A 48 7.89 -1.21 3.18
C SER A 48 8.49 -2.02 2.04
N LEU A 49 7.65 -2.28 1.02
CA LEU A 49 7.99 -3.03 -0.20
C LEU A 49 7.65 -2.23 -1.47
N GLY A 50 7.36 -0.93 -1.36
CA GLY A 50 7.07 -0.09 -2.53
C GLY A 50 8.17 -0.10 -3.59
N TYR A 51 7.90 0.34 -4.82
CA TYR A 51 8.87 0.26 -5.93
C TYR A 51 9.47 -1.15 -6.11
N ASN A 52 8.65 -2.19 -5.99
CA ASN A 52 9.00 -3.58 -6.33
C ASN A 52 7.86 -4.16 -7.19
N PRO A 53 8.11 -4.99 -8.21
CA PRO A 53 7.06 -5.56 -9.06
C PRO A 53 6.29 -6.70 -8.35
N LEU A 54 5.49 -6.38 -7.34
CA LEU A 54 4.80 -7.36 -6.50
C LEU A 54 3.62 -8.03 -7.20
N GLY A 55 2.98 -7.36 -8.16
CA GLY A 55 1.82 -7.91 -8.87
C GLY A 55 0.63 -8.09 -7.93
N THR A 56 0.01 -9.27 -7.91
CA THR A 56 -1.18 -9.49 -7.07
C THR A 56 -0.86 -9.59 -5.58
N LEU A 57 -1.70 -9.00 -4.74
CA LEU A 57 -1.64 -9.13 -3.29
C LEU A 57 -2.48 -10.35 -2.84
N PRO A 58 -1.87 -11.44 -2.36
CA PRO A 58 -2.60 -12.64 -1.97
C PRO A 58 -3.36 -12.44 -0.65
N VAL A 59 -4.45 -13.19 -0.45
CA VAL A 59 -5.25 -13.16 0.79
C VAL A 59 -4.42 -13.46 2.05
N THR A 60 -3.31 -14.18 1.90
CA THR A 60 -2.40 -14.56 2.99
C THR A 60 -1.28 -13.56 3.25
N ALA A 61 -1.21 -12.44 2.51
CA ALA A 61 -0.09 -11.49 2.53
C ALA A 61 0.35 -11.07 3.94
N PHE A 62 -0.60 -10.81 4.83
CA PHE A 62 -0.33 -10.29 6.18
C PHE A 62 -0.82 -11.21 7.31
N ALA A 63 -1.25 -12.44 6.97
CA ALA A 63 -1.84 -13.36 7.94
C ALA A 63 -0.88 -13.78 9.06
N SER A 64 0.43 -13.70 8.82
CA SER A 64 1.49 -14.11 9.77
C SER A 64 2.31 -12.93 10.32
N THR A 65 1.73 -11.72 10.30
CA THR A 65 2.35 -10.48 10.78
C THR A 65 1.40 -9.65 11.65
N PRO A 66 1.00 -10.16 12.84
CA PRO A 66 -0.07 -9.57 13.66
C PRO A 66 0.29 -8.22 14.31
N SER A 67 1.57 -7.88 14.36
CA SER A 67 2.07 -6.64 14.98
C SER A 67 2.14 -5.45 14.04
N LEU A 68 1.83 -5.63 12.75
CA LEU A 68 1.94 -4.55 11.77
C LEU A 68 1.02 -3.37 12.13
N THR A 69 1.62 -2.19 12.14
CA THR A 69 0.98 -0.89 12.30
C THR A 69 0.97 -0.13 10.97
N GLU A 70 1.98 -0.33 10.12
CA GLU A 70 2.13 0.36 8.84
C GLU A 70 2.53 -0.56 7.69
N ILE A 71 1.82 -0.43 6.56
CA ILE A 71 2.08 -1.16 5.32
C ILE A 71 2.26 -0.17 4.17
N HIS A 72 3.44 -0.20 3.54
CA HIS A 72 3.80 0.66 2.41
C HIS A 72 4.05 -0.16 1.14
N LEU A 73 3.08 -0.11 0.22
CA LEU A 73 3.08 -0.86 -1.06
C LEU A 73 2.84 0.06 -2.26
N TYR A 74 3.34 1.30 -2.21
CA TYR A 74 3.18 2.24 -3.32
C TYR A 74 4.10 1.88 -4.51
N TRP A 75 3.69 2.20 -5.74
CA TRP A 75 4.50 1.89 -6.94
C TRP A 75 4.91 0.41 -7.03
N ALA A 76 4.03 -0.51 -6.65
CA ALA A 76 4.34 -1.94 -6.53
C ALA A 76 3.76 -2.81 -7.66
N ALA A 77 3.28 -2.16 -8.73
CA ALA A 77 2.60 -2.81 -9.85
C ALA A 77 1.41 -3.70 -9.43
N ILE A 78 0.72 -3.33 -8.34
CA ILE A 78 -0.39 -4.13 -7.82
C ILE A 78 -1.62 -3.94 -8.68
N THR A 79 -2.10 -5.03 -9.29
CA THR A 79 -3.28 -5.04 -10.18
C THR A 79 -4.56 -5.42 -9.44
N ASP A 80 -4.44 -6.29 -8.43
CA ASP A 80 -5.59 -6.90 -7.76
C ASP A 80 -5.36 -7.03 -6.25
N ILE A 81 -6.46 -6.83 -5.51
CA ILE A 81 -6.58 -7.10 -4.08
C ILE A 81 -7.82 -7.99 -3.86
N LEU A 82 -7.65 -9.07 -3.11
CA LEU A 82 -8.73 -10.04 -2.87
C LEU A 82 -9.52 -9.70 -1.59
N PRO A 83 -10.77 -10.17 -1.46
CA PRO A 83 -11.48 -10.16 -0.18
C PRO A 83 -10.62 -10.81 0.92
N GLY A 84 -10.60 -10.22 2.11
CA GLY A 84 -9.86 -10.79 3.23
C GLY A 84 -8.35 -10.54 3.21
N THR A 85 -7.83 -9.71 2.30
CA THR A 85 -6.37 -9.50 2.17
C THR A 85 -5.79 -8.72 3.35
N ILE A 86 -6.45 -7.64 3.78
CA ILE A 86 -6.04 -6.85 4.95
C ILE A 86 -7.17 -6.96 5.98
N VAL A 87 -7.12 -8.01 6.80
CA VAL A 87 -8.11 -8.30 7.85
C VAL A 87 -7.43 -8.82 9.11
N ASN A 88 -8.10 -8.71 10.26
CA ASN A 88 -7.61 -9.16 11.57
C ASN A 88 -6.29 -8.49 12.01
N MET A 89 -6.08 -7.25 11.59
CA MET A 89 -4.86 -6.48 11.87
C MET A 89 -5.10 -5.51 13.03
N ASN A 90 -4.99 -6.02 14.27
CA ASN A 90 -5.45 -5.31 15.48
C ASN A 90 -4.76 -3.96 15.75
N ASN A 91 -3.57 -3.74 15.21
CA ASN A 91 -2.76 -2.55 15.45
C ASN A 91 -2.57 -1.67 14.21
N LEU A 92 -3.16 -2.04 13.08
CA LEU A 92 -2.92 -1.39 11.80
C LEU A 92 -3.55 -0.01 11.78
N THR A 93 -2.72 1.00 11.56
CA THR A 93 -3.13 2.41 11.45
C THR A 93 -2.95 2.92 10.03
N MET A 94 -2.01 2.39 9.24
CA MET A 94 -1.75 2.91 7.90
C MET A 94 -1.56 1.82 6.85
N VAL A 95 -2.24 2.00 5.71
CA VAL A 95 -2.02 1.22 4.49
C VAL A 95 -1.86 2.18 3.32
N SER A 96 -0.76 2.06 2.60
CA SER A 96 -0.52 2.80 1.36
C SER A 96 -0.45 1.86 0.17
N LEU A 97 -1.49 1.90 -0.67
CA LEU A 97 -1.61 1.23 -1.97
C LEU A 97 -1.66 2.26 -3.12
N ARG A 98 -1.25 3.50 -2.87
CA ARG A 98 -1.18 4.55 -3.89
C ARG A 98 -0.27 4.17 -5.05
N ASP A 99 -0.46 4.80 -6.21
CA ASP A 99 0.42 4.61 -7.37
C ASP A 99 0.53 3.13 -7.79
N ASN A 100 -0.61 2.43 -7.88
CA ASN A 100 -0.70 1.05 -8.34
C ASN A 100 -1.66 0.96 -9.54
N HIS A 101 -2.02 -0.26 -9.93
CA HIS A 101 -2.89 -0.54 -11.08
C HIS A 101 -4.22 -1.18 -10.65
N LEU A 102 -4.67 -0.93 -9.42
CA LEU A 102 -5.94 -1.46 -8.93
C LEU A 102 -7.09 -0.93 -9.79
N THR A 103 -7.96 -1.82 -10.26
CA THR A 103 -9.14 -1.49 -11.07
C THR A 103 -10.45 -1.56 -10.29
N SER A 104 -10.47 -2.35 -9.22
CA SER A 104 -11.63 -2.49 -8.34
C SER A 104 -11.22 -2.77 -6.90
N LEU A 105 -12.14 -2.48 -5.97
CA LEU A 105 -12.03 -2.87 -4.57
C LEU A 105 -13.20 -3.79 -4.20
N PRO A 106 -12.96 -5.10 -3.99
CA PRO A 106 -14.02 -6.02 -3.62
C PRO A 106 -14.40 -5.89 -2.15
N GLU A 107 -15.51 -6.51 -1.77
CA GLU A 107 -16.03 -6.48 -0.40
C GLU A 107 -14.99 -6.98 0.60
N ALA A 108 -14.88 -6.29 1.74
CA ALA A 108 -13.98 -6.64 2.84
C ALA A 108 -12.52 -6.89 2.42
N CYS A 109 -12.01 -6.21 1.39
CA CYS A 109 -10.60 -6.29 1.03
C CYS A 109 -9.70 -5.58 2.05
N ILE A 110 -10.21 -4.52 2.70
CA ILE A 110 -9.52 -3.75 3.73
C ILE A 110 -10.45 -3.57 4.94
N VAL A 111 -10.17 -4.31 6.01
CA VAL A 111 -10.88 -4.21 7.30
C VAL A 111 -9.88 -3.75 8.35
N MET A 112 -9.94 -2.46 8.66
CA MET A 112 -9.13 -1.82 9.68
C MET A 112 -9.71 -2.08 11.08
N PRO A 113 -8.91 -1.98 12.16
CA PRO A 113 -9.35 -2.34 13.51
C PRO A 113 -10.29 -1.34 14.21
N GLY A 114 -10.67 -0.23 13.57
CA GLY A 114 -11.47 0.82 14.21
C GLY A 114 -10.65 1.80 15.05
N LEU A 115 -9.32 1.77 14.95
CA LEU A 115 -8.43 2.64 15.71
C LEU A 115 -8.54 4.11 15.25
N PRO A 116 -8.36 5.07 16.17
CA PRO A 116 -8.30 6.48 15.79
C PRO A 116 -7.08 6.75 14.90
N TYR A 117 -7.21 7.73 13.99
CA TYR A 117 -6.13 8.14 13.07
C TYR A 117 -5.66 7.02 12.14
N THR A 118 -6.63 6.36 11.48
CA THR A 118 -6.35 5.33 10.47
C THR A 118 -6.35 5.93 9.06
N ASN A 119 -5.34 5.59 8.26
CA ASN A 119 -5.15 6.14 6.92
C ASN A 119 -5.05 5.03 5.87
N VAL A 120 -5.87 5.14 4.83
CA VAL A 120 -5.83 4.25 3.66
C VAL A 120 -5.61 5.10 2.41
N TYR A 121 -4.44 4.96 1.79
CA TYR A 121 -4.07 5.70 0.58
C TYR A 121 -4.24 4.83 -0.66
N LEU A 122 -5.13 5.26 -1.57
CA LEU A 122 -5.48 4.54 -2.81
C LEU A 122 -5.42 5.44 -4.06
N HIS A 123 -4.96 6.68 -3.94
CA HIS A 123 -4.87 7.61 -5.07
C HIS A 123 -3.84 7.12 -6.11
N ASN A 124 -3.92 7.64 -7.34
CA ASN A 124 -3.13 7.17 -8.48
C ASN A 124 -3.27 5.66 -8.72
N ASN A 125 -4.50 5.16 -8.64
CA ASN A 125 -4.91 3.88 -9.20
C ASN A 125 -5.91 4.12 -10.34
N THR A 126 -6.37 3.05 -10.98
CA THR A 126 -7.38 3.06 -12.04
C THR A 126 -8.71 2.49 -11.56
N ILE A 127 -9.08 2.74 -10.29
CA ILE A 127 -10.25 2.14 -9.66
C ILE A 127 -11.53 2.69 -10.30
N THR A 128 -12.32 1.80 -10.90
CA THR A 128 -13.61 2.13 -11.53
C THR A 128 -14.81 1.59 -10.76
N SER A 129 -14.59 0.64 -9.84
CA SER A 129 -15.64 0.02 -9.03
C SER A 129 -15.19 -0.20 -7.58
N VAL A 130 -16.06 0.11 -6.63
CA VAL A 130 -15.85 -0.11 -5.20
C VAL A 130 -17.08 -0.82 -4.66
N ALA A 131 -16.90 -2.04 -4.15
CA ALA A 131 -17.98 -2.80 -3.54
C ALA A 131 -18.45 -2.13 -2.23
N PRO A 132 -19.73 -2.33 -1.83
CA PRO A 132 -20.17 -1.99 -0.48
C PRO A 132 -19.24 -2.62 0.55
N ASN A 133 -18.89 -1.87 1.60
CA ASN A 133 -18.00 -2.35 2.67
C ASN A 133 -16.62 -2.86 2.19
N ALA A 134 -16.14 -2.42 1.02
CA ALA A 134 -14.78 -2.75 0.57
C ALA A 134 -13.70 -2.28 1.57
N ILE A 135 -13.93 -1.11 2.18
CA ILE A 135 -13.11 -0.54 3.24
C ILE A 135 -13.99 -0.32 4.48
N THR A 136 -13.61 -0.89 5.61
CA THR A 136 -14.35 -0.74 6.89
C THR A 136 -13.38 -0.54 8.05
N GLY A 137 -13.92 -0.12 9.21
CA GLY A 137 -13.14 0.03 10.44
C GLY A 137 -12.10 1.16 10.41
N VAL A 138 -12.28 2.15 9.54
CA VAL A 138 -11.48 3.38 9.57
C VAL A 138 -12.02 4.30 10.68
N GLY A 139 -11.29 4.40 11.79
CA GLY A 139 -11.66 5.26 12.92
C GLY A 139 -11.36 6.72 12.61
N GLY A 140 -12.37 7.44 12.09
CA GLY A 140 -12.36 8.91 11.88
C GLY A 140 -11.28 9.47 10.96
N GLY A 141 -10.42 8.62 10.40
CA GLY A 141 -9.32 9.00 9.54
C GLY A 141 -9.74 9.17 8.08
N VAL A 142 -8.95 9.93 7.35
CA VAL A 142 -9.26 10.37 5.99
C VAL A 142 -9.04 9.22 5.01
N VAL A 143 -10.12 8.67 4.46
CA VAL A 143 -10.09 7.93 3.19
C VAL A 143 -10.10 8.97 2.08
N GLY A 144 -8.93 9.48 1.69
CA GLY A 144 -8.89 10.62 0.76
C GLY A 144 -7.52 10.89 0.14
N PRO A 145 -7.48 11.60 -1.00
CA PRO A 145 -6.25 11.94 -1.71
C PRO A 145 -5.67 13.19 -1.04
N SER A 146 -5.03 13.05 0.11
CA SER A 146 -4.53 14.23 0.84
C SER A 146 -3.11 14.03 1.33
N ARG A 147 -2.24 14.82 0.67
CA ARG A 147 -0.89 15.28 0.99
C ARG A 147 -0.08 14.41 1.95
N GLN A 148 1.00 13.86 1.40
CA GLN A 148 2.10 13.22 2.13
C GLN A 148 2.44 13.98 3.43
N PRO A 149 2.50 13.30 4.59
CA PRO A 149 3.60 13.54 5.50
C PRO A 149 4.85 13.24 4.68
N THR A 150 5.72 14.24 4.50
CA THR A 150 7.03 14.03 3.88
C THR A 150 7.70 12.86 4.58
N ASP A 151 7.87 11.75 3.88
CA ASP A 151 8.70 10.64 4.32
C ASP A 151 10.08 11.25 4.58
N GLY A 152 10.39 11.44 5.86
CA GLY A 152 11.52 12.23 6.31
C GLY A 152 12.82 11.69 5.74
N ALA A 153 13.48 12.56 4.98
CA ALA A 153 14.86 12.56 4.55
C ALA A 153 15.27 11.59 3.43
N GLY A 154 15.21 12.09 2.18
CA GLY A 154 16.14 11.65 1.14
C GLY A 154 15.70 11.84 -0.31
N GLY A 155 15.39 13.08 -0.74
CA GLY A 155 15.45 13.46 -2.16
C GLY A 155 14.18 13.28 -2.97
N ASP A 156 13.29 14.27 -2.89
CA ASP A 156 12.49 14.68 -4.04
C ASP A 156 13.45 15.14 -5.14
N HIS A 157 13.38 14.50 -6.32
CA HIS A 157 13.52 15.13 -7.64
C HIS A 157 13.23 14.06 -8.70
N VAL A 158 11.95 13.87 -9.02
CA VAL A 158 11.56 13.64 -10.41
C VAL A 158 10.60 14.75 -10.76
N GLU A 159 11.15 15.75 -11.45
CA GLU A 159 10.41 16.89 -11.95
C GLU A 159 9.22 16.45 -12.80
N THR A 160 8.10 17.09 -12.53
CA THR A 160 6.98 17.26 -13.44
C THR A 160 7.46 17.84 -14.77
N HIS A 161 7.11 17.20 -15.89
CA HIS A 161 7.02 17.90 -17.18
C HIS A 161 5.61 17.77 -17.74
N ALA A 162 5.01 18.96 -17.93
CA ALA A 162 3.78 19.29 -18.66
C ALA A 162 2.48 18.61 -18.17
N GLY A 163 1.52 19.30 -17.53
CA GLY A 163 1.08 20.66 -17.77
C GLY A 163 0.12 20.73 -18.97
N GLY A 164 -1.11 20.28 -18.77
CA GLY A 164 -2.19 20.39 -19.76
C GLY A 164 -3.56 20.07 -19.17
N ARG A 165 -4.12 21.00 -18.39
CA ARG A 165 -5.55 20.97 -18.03
C ARG A 165 -6.33 21.82 -19.03
N CYS A 166 -7.33 21.26 -19.69
CA CYS A 166 -8.52 21.99 -20.13
C CYS A 166 -9.77 21.12 -19.92
N TYR A 167 -10.76 21.72 -19.25
CA TYR A 167 -12.09 21.19 -18.92
C TYR A 167 -13.01 21.12 -20.16
N PRO A 168 -14.15 20.40 -20.10
CA PRO A 168 -15.09 20.28 -21.22
C PRO A 168 -15.94 21.55 -21.37
N SER A 169 -16.09 22.04 -22.60
CA SER A 169 -17.03 23.10 -22.95
C SER A 169 -18.28 22.50 -23.60
N THR A 170 -19.41 22.58 -22.90
CA THR A 170 -20.74 22.42 -23.49
C THR A 170 -21.24 23.76 -24.03
N SER A 171 -21.50 23.84 -25.33
CA SER A 171 -22.47 24.75 -25.94
C SER A 171 -22.79 24.28 -27.35
N GLY A 172 -24.07 23.95 -27.62
CA GLY A 172 -24.55 23.63 -28.96
C GLY A 172 -24.73 24.87 -29.82
N VAL A 173 -24.82 24.66 -31.13
CA VAL A 173 -25.93 25.01 -32.05
C VAL A 173 -25.49 24.62 -33.47
N THR A 174 -26.42 24.03 -34.19
CA THR A 174 -26.38 23.48 -35.56
C THR A 174 -26.09 24.54 -36.63
N PRO A 175 -25.65 24.13 -37.84
CA PRO A 175 -25.68 25.00 -39.02
C PRO A 175 -27.12 25.28 -39.51
#